data_AF-A0A0A9XC94-F1
#
_entry.id   AF-A0A0A9XC94-F1
#
_cell.length_a   1.000
_cell.length_b   1.000
_cell.length_c   1.000
_cell.angle_alpha   90.00
_cell.angle_beta   90.00
_cell.angle_gamma   90.00
#
_symmetry.space_group_name_H-M   'P 1'
#
loop_
_entity.id
_entity.type
_entity.pdbx_description
1 polymer ?
#
loop_
_entity_poly.entity_id
_entity_poly.type
_entity_poly.pdbx_seq_one_letter_code
_entity_poly.pdbx_strand_id
1 'polypeptide(L)'
;MMLRPRCVEACKLHKNAVLAIIILPSRELAQQVFQVAKKMLHYLHTTYCSSLSSSSSCTSATTKVTTELSKSNTTSKTSKKAMAIPNFSYQCFIGGRDIQLDVDAFNAQGANLLLGTPGRLFELLVSSRYT
;
A
#
# COMPACT_ATOMS: atom_id res chain seq x y z
N MET A 1 9.72 -1.23 16.45
CA MET A 1 8.28 -0.93 16.45
C MET A 1 7.59 -1.88 15.47
N MET A 2 7.18 -3.07 15.93
CA MET A 2 6.50 -4.04 15.06
C MET A 2 5.02 -3.65 14.90
N LEU A 3 4.49 -3.80 13.69
CA LEU A 3 3.05 -3.63 13.42
C LEU A 3 2.25 -4.54 14.35
N ARG A 4 1.19 -3.99 14.96
CA ARG A 4 0.26 -4.80 15.74
C ARG A 4 -0.35 -5.87 14.82
N PRO A 5 -0.57 -7.11 15.30
CA PRO A 5 -1.13 -8.19 14.48
C PRO A 5 -2.41 -7.80 13.73
N ARG A 6 -3.27 -7.00 14.37
CA ARG A 6 -4.50 -6.45 13.76
C ARG A 6 -4.23 -5.61 12.51
N CYS A 7 -3.16 -4.82 12.47
CA CYS A 7 -2.80 -4.00 11.31
C CYS A 7 -2.35 -4.88 10.13
N VAL A 8 -1.62 -5.96 10.44
CA VAL A 8 -1.15 -6.92 9.43
C VAL A 8 -2.32 -7.67 8.81
N GLU A 9 -3.30 -8.06 9.62
CA GLU A 9 -4.52 -8.70 9.13
C GLU A 9 -5.38 -7.76 8.29
N ALA A 10 -5.56 -6.51 8.74
CA ALA A 10 -6.31 -5.49 7.99
C ALA A 10 -5.70 -5.25 6.60
N CYS A 11 -4.38 -5.16 6.49
CA CYS A 11 -3.70 -5.05 5.19
C CYS A 11 -3.90 -6.26 4.28
N LYS A 12 -3.96 -7.47 4.85
CA LYS A 12 -4.17 -8.69 4.06
C LYS A 12 -5.62 -8.81 3.56
N LEU A 13 -6.57 -8.35 4.37
CA LEU A 13 -7.99 -8.48 4.07
C LEU A 13 -8.49 -7.36 3.14
N HIS A 14 -7.96 -6.15 3.30
CA HIS A 14 -8.46 -4.97 2.62
C HIS A 14 -7.33 -4.14 2.02
N LYS A 15 -7.21 -4.19 0.68
CA LYS A 15 -6.29 -3.30 -0.07
C LYS A 15 -6.62 -1.81 0.10
N ASN A 16 -7.88 -1.49 0.36
CA ASN A 16 -8.40 -0.13 0.52
C ASN A 16 -8.39 0.36 1.98
N ALA A 17 -7.91 -0.44 2.93
CA ALA A 17 -7.82 0.00 4.32
C ALA A 17 -6.67 0.99 4.50
N VAL A 18 -7.00 2.24 4.83
CA VAL A 18 -6.02 3.29 5.14
C VAL A 18 -5.55 3.09 6.58
N LEU A 19 -4.26 2.81 6.77
CA LEU A 19 -3.66 2.60 8.09
C LEU A 19 -3.01 3.85 8.65
N ALA A 20 -2.39 4.65 7.78
CA ALA A 20 -1.68 5.86 8.16
C ALA A 20 -1.94 6.94 7.12
N ILE A 21 -2.19 8.15 7.60
CA ILE A 21 -2.30 9.36 6.79
C ILE A 21 -1.21 10.33 7.24
N ILE A 22 -0.39 10.78 6.30
CA ILE A 22 0.64 11.80 6.53
C ILE A 22 0.20 13.05 5.77
N ILE A 23 -0.11 14.10 6.52
CA ILE A 23 -0.54 15.39 5.98
C ILE A 23 0.67 16.31 5.91
N LEU A 24 0.93 16.86 4.72
CA LEU A 24 2.11 17.69 4.45
C LEU A 24 1.69 19.07 3.94
N PRO A 25 2.36 20.15 4.37
CA PRO A 25 1.93 21.53 4.10
C PRO A 25 2.01 21.93 2.63
N SER A 26 2.96 21.40 1.85
CA SER A 26 3.17 21.75 0.44
C SER A 26 3.14 20.54 -0.48
N ARG A 27 2.85 20.78 -1.76
CA ARG A 27 2.79 19.75 -2.80
C ARG A 27 4.17 19.15 -3.04
N GLU A 28 5.18 19.99 -3.01
CA GLU A 28 6.58 19.65 -3.27
C GLU A 28 7.11 18.77 -2.13
N LEU A 29 6.81 19.13 -0.88
CA LEU A 29 7.19 18.32 0.27
C LEU A 29 6.45 16.98 0.27
N ALA A 30 5.16 16.97 -0.08
CA ALA A 30 4.39 15.74 -0.23
C ALA A 30 5.00 14.77 -1.26
N GLN A 31 5.41 15.30 -2.42
CA GLN A 31 6.09 14.51 -3.45
C GLN A 31 7.43 13.98 -2.96
N GLN A 32 8.25 14.80 -2.29
CA GLN A 32 9.55 14.39 -1.78
C GLN A 32 9.43 13.25 -0.76
N VAL A 33 8.57 13.43 0.25
CA VAL A 33 8.32 12.40 1.27
C VAL A 33 7.74 11.14 0.63
N PHE A 34 6.87 11.26 -0.37
CA PHE A 34 6.34 10.12 -1.10
C PHE A 34 7.44 9.30 -1.80
N GLN A 35 8.41 9.96 -2.45
CA GLN A 35 9.53 9.25 -3.09
C GLN A 35 10.42 8.54 -2.07
N VAL A 36 10.65 9.16 -0.92
CA VAL A 36 11.40 8.53 0.18
C VAL A 36 10.62 7.33 0.74
N ALA A 37 9.33 7.48 1.03
CA ALA A 37 8.48 6.41 1.51
C ALA A 37 8.43 5.24 0.53
N LYS A 38 8.32 5.51 -0.77
CA LYS A 38 8.38 4.50 -1.84
C LYS A 38 9.69 3.71 -1.82
N LYS A 39 10.84 4.39 -1.72
CA LYS A 39 12.16 3.76 -1.64
C LYS A 39 12.30 2.92 -0.37
N MET A 40 11.87 3.46 0.77
CA MET A 40 11.89 2.75 2.04
C MET A 40 11.04 1.48 1.98
N LEU A 41 9.81 1.59 1.47
CA LEU A 41 8.90 0.45 1.40
C LEU A 41 9.39 -0.63 0.43
N HIS A 42 9.98 -0.22 -0.70
CA HIS A 42 10.65 -1.14 -1.60
C HIS A 42 11.81 -1.86 -0.91
N TYR A 43 12.65 -1.12 -0.16
CA TYR A 43 13.76 -1.70 0.60
C TYR A 43 13.27 -2.66 1.69
N LEU A 44 12.20 -2.30 2.42
CA LEU A 44 11.58 -3.17 3.42
C LEU A 44 11.05 -4.44 2.78
N HIS A 45 10.33 -4.35 1.67
CA HIS A 45 9.83 -5.53 0.97
C HIS A 45 10.98 -6.42 0.51
N THR A 46 12.00 -5.87 -0.16
CA THR A 46 13.15 -6.64 -0.66
C THR A 46 13.94 -7.28 0.48
N THR A 47 14.28 -6.53 1.52
CA THR A 47 15.14 -7.00 2.62
C THR A 47 14.43 -8.02 3.52
N TYR A 48 13.14 -7.82 3.81
CA TYR A 48 12.39 -8.71 4.70
C TYR A 48 11.79 -9.93 3.98
N CYS A 49 11.52 -9.88 2.68
CA CYS A 49 11.24 -11.11 1.91
C CYS A 49 12.53 -11.93 1.71
N SER A 50 13.66 -11.29 1.43
CA SER A 50 14.93 -11.99 1.21
C SER A 50 15.42 -12.75 2.45
N SER A 51 15.20 -12.19 3.65
CA SER A 51 15.53 -12.87 4.91
C SER A 51 14.64 -14.07 5.20
N LEU A 52 13.45 -14.15 4.60
CA LEU A 52 12.55 -15.28 4.71
C LEU A 52 12.87 -16.38 3.68
N SER A 53 13.38 -15.99 2.50
CA SER A 53 13.77 -16.90 1.41
C SER A 53 15.20 -17.44 1.50
N SER A 54 15.94 -17.15 2.58
CA SER A 54 17.23 -17.81 2.88
C SER A 54 17.07 -19.31 3.22
N SER A 55 15.86 -19.85 3.09
CA SER A 55 15.57 -21.29 3.07
C SER A 55 14.86 -21.77 1.79
N SER A 56 14.60 -20.90 0.80
CA SER A 56 14.04 -21.29 -0.52
C SER A 56 14.19 -20.14 -1.54
N SER A 57 15.01 -20.34 -2.57
CA SER A 57 15.43 -19.36 -3.59
C SER A 57 14.37 -18.97 -4.64
N CYS A 58 14.60 -17.78 -5.26
CA CYS A 58 14.18 -17.22 -6.58
C CYS A 58 12.69 -16.83 -6.77
N THR A 59 12.28 -15.76 -7.48
CA THR A 59 12.85 -14.85 -8.50
C THR A 59 12.17 -13.46 -8.43
N SER A 60 12.90 -12.43 -8.85
CA SER A 60 12.48 -11.03 -9.09
C SER A 60 11.54 -10.90 -10.31
N ALA A 61 10.60 -9.93 -10.31
CA ALA A 61 10.46 -8.90 -11.38
C ALA A 61 9.12 -8.16 -11.38
N THR A 62 9.22 -6.92 -11.84
CA THR A 62 8.19 -5.91 -12.15
C THR A 62 7.53 -6.16 -13.52
N THR A 63 6.20 -6.21 -13.54
CA THR A 63 5.28 -5.65 -14.58
C THR A 63 5.01 -6.36 -15.93
N LYS A 64 3.69 -6.62 -16.09
CA LYS A 64 2.82 -6.84 -17.28
C LYS A 64 2.42 -8.29 -17.61
N VAL A 65 1.16 -8.39 -18.06
CA VAL A 65 0.45 -9.46 -18.81
C VAL A 65 -0.67 -10.19 -18.03
N THR A 66 -1.90 -9.77 -18.35
CA THR A 66 -3.04 -10.55 -18.86
C THR A 66 -3.16 -12.04 -18.49
N THR A 67 -4.35 -12.38 -17.96
CA THR A 67 -5.13 -13.63 -18.06
C THR A 67 -4.41 -14.97 -17.91
N GLU A 68 -4.66 -15.67 -16.80
CA GLU A 68 -5.34 -16.99 -16.85
C GLU A 68 -5.70 -17.53 -15.46
N LEU A 69 -6.77 -18.32 -15.50
CA LEU A 69 -7.52 -18.98 -14.44
C LEU A 69 -6.68 -20.03 -13.70
N SER A 70 -6.73 -20.09 -12.35
CA SER A 70 -6.65 -21.36 -11.61
C SER A 70 -7.03 -21.26 -10.13
N LYS A 71 -7.93 -22.16 -9.75
CA LYS A 71 -8.40 -22.49 -8.40
C LYS A 71 -7.27 -23.02 -7.50
N SER A 72 -7.34 -22.76 -6.20
CA SER A 72 -7.10 -23.80 -5.19
C SER A 72 -7.73 -23.41 -3.84
N ASN A 73 -8.57 -24.31 -3.36
CA ASN A 73 -9.30 -24.28 -2.11
C ASN A 73 -8.56 -25.18 -1.10
N THR A 74 -8.53 -24.76 0.17
CA THR A 74 -8.48 -25.59 1.41
C THR A 74 -7.19 -26.41 1.62
N THR A 75 -6.42 -26.35 2.71
CA THR A 75 -6.81 -26.47 4.13
C THR A 75 -5.60 -26.18 5.04
N SER A 76 -5.88 -25.64 6.22
CA SER A 76 -5.09 -25.48 7.45
C SER A 76 -3.74 -26.21 7.61
N LYS A 77 -2.69 -25.46 7.97
CA LYS A 77 -1.59 -25.92 8.85
C LYS A 77 -1.14 -24.80 9.80
N THR A 78 -1.35 -25.04 11.09
CA THR A 78 -0.77 -24.33 12.24
C THR A 78 0.73 -24.59 12.31
N SER A 79 1.53 -23.64 11.84
CA SER A 79 2.99 -23.64 11.97
C SER A 79 3.46 -22.23 12.26
N LYS A 80 4.44 -22.07 13.16
CA LYS A 80 5.08 -20.81 13.56
C LYS A 80 5.38 -19.96 12.31
N LYS A 81 4.49 -19.01 12.00
CA LYS A 81 4.58 -18.18 10.79
C LYS A 81 5.56 -17.05 11.09
N ALA A 82 6.79 -17.19 10.61
CA ALA A 82 7.72 -16.06 10.50
C ALA A 82 6.96 -14.90 9.85
N MET A 83 6.98 -13.75 10.53
CA MET A 83 6.03 -12.66 10.33
C MET A 83 6.38 -11.90 9.04
N ALA A 84 6.01 -12.50 7.89
CA ALA A 84 6.18 -11.88 6.59
C ALA A 84 5.45 -10.53 6.57
N ILE A 85 6.19 -9.48 6.25
CA ILE A 85 5.65 -8.13 6.12
C ILE A 85 4.68 -8.14 4.93
N PRO A 86 3.42 -7.69 5.10
CA PRO A 86 2.47 -7.65 4.00
C PRO A 86 2.91 -6.62 2.95
N ASN A 87 2.47 -6.81 1.71
CA ASN A 87 2.65 -5.79 0.69
C ASN A 87 1.74 -4.59 1.01
N PHE A 88 2.33 -3.42 1.21
CA PHE A 88 1.59 -2.20 1.53
C PHE A 88 1.36 -1.39 0.25
N SER A 89 0.11 -0.99 0.02
CA SER A 89 -0.21 0.02 -0.99
C SER A 89 0.06 1.42 -0.44
N TYR A 90 0.44 2.34 -1.32
CA TYR A 90 0.76 3.71 -0.94
C TYR A 90 0.34 4.67 -2.05
N GLN A 91 -0.24 5.80 -1.68
CA GLN A 91 -0.74 6.79 -2.63
C GLN A 91 -0.49 8.21 -2.13
N CYS A 92 -0.20 9.12 -3.06
CA CYS A 92 -0.03 10.54 -2.78
C CYS A 92 -1.13 11.36 -3.48
N PHE A 93 -1.85 12.18 -2.72
CA PHE A 93 -2.91 13.04 -3.19
C PHE A 93 -2.57 14.51 -2.98
N ILE A 94 -2.35 15.22 -4.08
CA ILE A 94 -1.97 16.63 -4.09
C ILE A 94 -2.87 17.40 -5.06
N GLY A 95 -3.06 18.69 -4.79
CA GLY A 95 -3.83 19.58 -5.66
C GLY A 95 -3.22 19.75 -7.06
N GLY A 96 -4.04 20.29 -7.98
CA GLY A 96 -3.63 20.63 -9.35
C GLY A 96 -3.84 19.54 -10.41
N ARG A 97 -4.65 18.52 -10.11
CA ARG A 97 -5.12 17.49 -11.08
C ARG A 97 -6.59 17.18 -10.83
N ASP A 98 -7.26 16.48 -11.73
CA ASP A 98 -8.64 16.06 -11.48
C ASP A 98 -8.73 15.13 -10.24
N ILE A 99 -9.84 15.21 -9.51
CA ILE A 99 -10.15 14.40 -8.32
C ILE A 99 -10.49 12.98 -8.74
N GLN A 100 -11.15 12.79 -9.90
CA GLN A 100 -11.52 11.44 -10.36
C GLN A 100 -10.29 10.55 -10.57
N LEU A 101 -9.19 11.10 -11.06
CA LEU A 101 -7.93 10.37 -11.19
C LEU A 101 -7.36 9.88 -9.85
N ASP A 102 -7.60 10.60 -8.75
CA ASP A 102 -7.22 10.15 -7.41
C ASP A 102 -8.09 8.99 -6.95
N VAL A 103 -9.41 9.10 -7.18
CA VAL A 103 -10.40 8.09 -6.81
C VAL A 103 -10.14 6.79 -7.59
N ASP A 104 -9.90 6.89 -8.89
CA ASP A 104 -9.58 5.73 -9.74
C ASP A 104 -8.28 5.06 -9.31
N ALA A 105 -7.23 5.84 -9.03
CA ALA A 105 -5.97 5.33 -8.51
C ALA A 105 -6.15 4.60 -7.17
N PHE A 106 -6.96 5.18 -6.27
CA PHE A 106 -7.31 4.57 -4.99
C PHE A 106 -8.07 3.26 -5.16
N ASN A 107 -9.07 3.21 -6.05
CA ASN A 107 -9.87 2.00 -6.28
C ASN A 107 -9.05 0.87 -6.91
N ALA A 108 -8.11 1.23 -7.79
CA ALA A 108 -7.22 0.28 -8.44
C ALA A 108 -6.20 -0.30 -7.44
N GLN A 109 -5.39 0.56 -6.81
CA GLN A 109 -4.21 0.16 -6.04
C GLN A 109 -4.43 0.13 -4.52
N GLY A 110 -5.42 0.88 -4.00
CA GLY A 110 -5.60 1.13 -2.58
C GLY A 110 -4.56 2.10 -2.02
N ALA A 111 -4.67 2.43 -0.72
CA ALA A 111 -3.66 3.23 -0.04
C ALA A 111 -3.59 2.90 1.46
N ASN A 112 -2.80 1.89 1.82
CA ASN A 112 -2.52 1.61 3.23
C ASN A 112 -1.74 2.76 3.88
N LEU A 113 -0.82 3.35 3.13
CA LEU A 113 -0.15 4.59 3.48
C LEU A 113 -0.61 5.71 2.55
N LEU A 114 -1.26 6.71 3.12
CA LEU A 114 -1.74 7.86 2.40
C LEU A 114 -0.89 9.08 2.72
N LEU A 115 -0.44 9.79 1.68
CA LEU A 115 0.22 11.08 1.81
C LEU A 115 -0.58 12.13 1.05
N GLY A 116 -0.62 13.36 1.54
CA GLY A 116 -1.26 14.41 0.77
C GLY A 116 -1.21 15.78 1.41
N THR A 117 -1.71 16.76 0.65
CA THR A 117 -1.88 18.13 1.14
C THR A 117 -3.25 18.31 1.80
N PRO A 118 -3.39 19.16 2.82
CA PRO A 118 -4.66 19.38 3.53
C PRO A 118 -5.85 19.64 2.59
N GLY A 119 -5.69 20.55 1.62
CA GLY A 119 -6.77 20.90 0.69
C GLY A 119 -7.28 19.72 -0.13
N ARG A 120 -6.38 18.93 -0.73
CA ARG A 120 -6.77 17.76 -1.53
C ARG A 120 -7.37 16.66 -0.67
N LEU A 121 -6.81 16.40 0.50
CA LEU A 121 -7.35 15.39 1.41
C LEU A 121 -8.73 15.80 1.93
N PHE A 122 -8.94 17.08 2.18
CA PHE A 122 -10.25 17.62 2.53
C PHE A 122 -11.27 17.37 1.41
N GLU A 123 -10.92 17.68 0.16
CA GLU A 123 -11.78 17.40 -1.00
C GLU A 123 -12.15 15.91 -1.08
N LEU A 124 -11.18 14.99 -0.94
CA LEU A 124 -11.44 13.55 -1.06
C LEU A 124 -12.24 12.98 0.12
N LEU A 125 -11.93 13.39 1.35
CA LEU A 125 -12.53 12.82 2.56
C LEU A 125 -13.90 13.45 2.87
N VAL A 126 -14.05 14.75 2.63
CA VAL A 126 -15.24 15.51 3.03
C VAL A 126 -16.18 15.73 1.84
N SER A 127 -15.67 16.07 0.65
CA SER A 127 -16.54 16.33 -0.51
C SER A 127 -17.18 15.07 -1.11
N SER A 128 -16.77 13.87 -0.68
CA SER A 128 -17.47 12.61 -0.99
C SER A 128 -18.93 12.58 -0.50
N ARG A 129 -19.33 13.50 0.38
CA ARG A 129 -20.69 13.62 0.93
C ARG A 129 -21.62 14.53 0.13
N TYR A 130 -21.13 15.26 -0.87
CA TYR A 130 -21.90 16.29 -1.59
C TYR A 130 -21.97 16.05 -3.12
N THR A 131 -21.63 14.85 -3.57
CA THR A 131 -22.00 14.34 -4.91
C THR A 131 -23.05 13.26 -4.73
#